data_AF-A0A6B3FKI2-F1
#
_entry.id   AF-A0A6B3FKI2-F1
#
_cell.length_a   1.000
_cell.length_b   1.000
_cell.length_c   1.000
_cell.angle_alpha   90.00
_cell.angle_beta   90.00
_cell.angle_gamma   90.00
#
_symmetry.space_group_name_H-M   'P 1'
#
loop_
_entity.id
_entity.type
_entity.pdbx_description
1 polymer ?
#
loop_
_entity_poly.entity_id
_entity_poly.type
_entity_poly.pdbx_seq_one_letter_code
_entity_poly.pdbx_strand_id
1 'polypeptide(L)'
;AADHFTFLGYREYELKDSDALAAVPGTGLGILRSDPQHSEDEAHPVSPSFDRLPADVRAKAREHKLLVLTKANSRATVHRPSYLDYVGVKKFDAKGNVVGERRFLGLFSSAAYTESVRRVPVIRRKVAEVVEGAGFSYNSHDGRDLLQILETYPRDE
;
A
#
# COMPACT_ATOMS: atom_id res chain seq x y z
N ALA A 1 -18.46 -7.09 -7.93
CA ALA A 1 -17.25 -6.95 -7.10
C ALA A 1 -17.66 -7.06 -5.63
N ALA A 2 -16.75 -7.34 -4.69
CA ALA A 2 -17.07 -7.46 -3.26
C ALA A 2 -16.87 -6.13 -2.47
N ASP A 3 -16.71 -5.02 -3.19
CA ASP A 3 -16.66 -3.64 -2.66
C ASP A 3 -15.71 -3.43 -1.46
N HIS A 4 -14.56 -4.10 -1.48
CA HIS A 4 -13.52 -4.01 -0.46
C HIS A 4 -12.64 -2.76 -0.59
N PHE A 5 -12.61 -2.12 -1.75
CA PHE A 5 -11.73 -0.99 -2.02
C PHE A 5 -12.39 0.02 -2.95
N THR A 6 -12.53 1.26 -2.47
CA THR A 6 -12.95 2.40 -3.28
C THR A 6 -11.72 2.98 -3.96
N PHE A 7 -11.59 2.73 -5.26
CA PHE A 7 -10.49 3.25 -6.06
C PHE A 7 -10.69 4.75 -6.37
N LEU A 8 -9.70 5.58 -6.03
CA LEU A 8 -9.77 7.04 -6.16
C LEU A 8 -8.78 7.59 -7.19
N GLY A 9 -7.64 6.92 -7.40
CA GLY A 9 -6.68 7.37 -8.40
C GLY A 9 -5.52 6.42 -8.62
N TYR A 10 -4.82 6.64 -9.72
CA TYR A 10 -3.66 5.86 -10.12
C TYR A 10 -2.63 6.74 -10.82
N ARG A 11 -1.35 6.36 -10.71
CA ARG A 11 -0.26 6.95 -11.49
C ARG A 11 0.94 6.03 -11.54
N GLU A 12 1.70 6.09 -12.63
CA GLU A 12 3.01 5.44 -12.71
C GLU A 12 4.14 6.39 -12.31
N TYR A 13 5.16 5.81 -11.67
CA TYR A 13 6.40 6.48 -11.35
C TYR A 13 7.59 5.65 -11.85
N GLU A 14 8.66 6.36 -12.21
CA GLU A 14 9.97 5.80 -12.54
C GLU A 14 10.96 6.11 -11.43
N LEU A 15 11.78 5.12 -11.07
CA LEU A 15 12.88 5.33 -10.15
C LEU A 15 14.04 5.98 -10.92
N LYS A 16 14.46 7.16 -10.47
CA LYS A 16 15.66 7.84 -10.97
C LYS A 16 16.87 7.44 -10.13
N ASP A 17 18.06 7.66 -10.68
CA ASP A 17 19.33 7.30 -10.03
C ASP A 17 19.53 7.96 -8.65
N SER A 18 18.85 9.08 -8.41
CA SER A 18 18.85 9.84 -7.15
C SER A 18 17.91 9.30 -6.06
N ASP A 19 17.36 8.10 -6.21
CA ASP A 19 16.31 7.52 -5.34
C ASP A 19 15.01 8.33 -5.32
N ALA A 20 14.85 9.22 -6.31
CA ALA A 20 13.62 9.98 -6.52
C ALA A 20 12.67 9.19 -7.43
N LEU A 21 11.37 9.27 -7.12
CA LEU A 21 10.31 8.72 -7.96
C LEU A 21 9.72 9.83 -8.82
N ALA A 22 10.03 9.82 -10.12
CA ALA A 22 9.48 10.77 -11.07
C ALA A 22 8.14 10.26 -11.61
N ALA A 23 7.10 11.10 -11.55
CA ALA A 23 5.80 10.79 -12.15
C ALA A 23 5.92 10.68 -13.68
N VAL A 24 5.32 9.64 -14.26
CA VAL A 24 5.22 9.50 -15.72
C VAL A 24 4.02 10.31 -16.24
N PRO A 25 4.23 11.38 -17.02
CA PRO A 25 3.15 12.22 -17.53
C PRO A 25 2.12 11.41 -18.34
N GLY A 26 0.84 11.79 -18.25
CA GLY A 26 -0.26 11.14 -18.97
C GLY A 26 -0.70 9.78 -18.44
N THR A 27 -0.03 9.22 -17.40
CA THR A 27 -0.44 7.96 -16.75
C THR A 27 -1.43 8.18 -15.60
N GLY A 28 -1.65 9.43 -15.22
CA GLY A 28 -2.48 9.82 -14.10
C GLY A 28 -3.98 9.57 -14.33
N LEU A 29 -4.65 8.93 -13.37
CA LEU A 29 -6.10 8.73 -13.37
C LEU A 29 -6.73 9.19 -12.04
N GLY A 30 -8.01 9.56 -12.10
CA GLY A 30 -8.81 9.94 -10.93
C GLY A 30 -8.32 11.22 -10.24
N ILE A 31 -8.08 11.15 -8.94
CA ILE A 31 -7.52 12.27 -8.16
C ILE A 31 -6.06 12.60 -8.55
N LEU A 32 -5.39 11.68 -9.27
CA LEU A 32 -4.05 11.85 -9.79
C LEU A 32 -4.05 12.11 -11.30
N ARG A 33 -5.13 12.64 -11.91
CA ARG A 33 -5.19 12.89 -13.36
C ARG A 33 -4.35 14.05 -13.86
N SER A 34 -4.14 15.08 -13.04
CA SER A 34 -3.42 16.29 -13.44
C SER A 34 -1.92 16.04 -13.33
N ASP A 35 -1.20 16.08 -14.45
CA ASP A 35 0.25 15.95 -14.43
C ASP A 35 0.88 16.99 -13.51
N PRO A 36 1.90 16.60 -12.72
CA PRO A 36 2.47 17.50 -11.75
C PRO A 36 3.21 18.65 -12.46
N GLN A 37 2.64 19.85 -12.46
CA GLN A 37 3.32 21.05 -12.92
C GLN A 37 4.49 21.35 -11.97
N HIS A 38 5.71 21.25 -12.48
CA HIS A 38 6.92 21.67 -11.78
C HIS A 38 7.01 23.18 -11.88
N SER A 39 6.44 23.89 -10.91
CA SER A 39 6.74 25.30 -10.65
C SER A 39 7.59 25.37 -9.38
N GLU A 40 8.80 25.91 -9.51
CA GLU A 40 9.78 26.05 -8.43
C GLU A 40 9.31 26.98 -7.29
N ASP A 41 8.19 27.69 -7.46
CA ASP A 41 7.75 28.80 -6.60
C ASP A 41 6.46 28.59 -5.79
N GLU A 42 5.77 27.44 -5.86
CA GLU A 42 4.50 27.26 -5.14
C GLU A 42 4.55 26.17 -4.06
N ALA A 43 4.63 26.63 -2.81
CA ALA A 43 4.24 25.84 -1.66
C ALA A 43 2.72 25.57 -1.75
N HIS A 44 2.33 24.39 -2.25
CA HIS A 44 1.09 23.58 -1.98
C HIS A 44 0.60 22.84 -3.26
N PRO A 45 0.13 21.58 -3.17
CA PRO A 45 1.01 20.42 -3.22
C PRO A 45 0.73 19.53 -4.45
N VAL A 46 1.70 19.45 -5.34
CA VAL A 46 1.85 18.37 -6.31
C VAL A 46 2.31 17.11 -5.55
N SER A 47 1.47 16.06 -5.53
CA SER A 47 1.64 14.77 -4.82
C SER A 47 2.74 14.77 -3.74
N PRO A 48 2.48 15.34 -2.54
CA PRO A 48 3.51 15.71 -1.56
C PRO A 48 4.16 14.53 -0.84
N SER A 49 3.99 13.30 -1.32
CA SER A 49 4.16 12.13 -0.48
C SER A 49 5.43 11.34 -0.72
N PHE A 50 6.33 11.67 -1.65
CA PHE A 50 7.57 10.89 -1.84
C PHE A 50 8.87 11.71 -1.78
N ASP A 51 8.97 12.85 -2.48
CA ASP A 51 10.18 13.69 -2.37
C ASP A 51 10.31 14.38 -1.01
N ARG A 52 9.19 14.55 -0.30
CA ARG A 52 9.15 15.04 1.08
C ARG A 52 9.35 13.93 2.12
N LEU A 53 9.46 12.68 1.69
CA LEU A 53 9.75 11.60 2.63
C LEU A 53 11.23 11.65 3.01
N PRO A 54 11.56 11.39 4.29
CA PRO A 54 12.94 11.34 4.73
C PRO A 54 13.72 10.23 3.99
N ALA A 55 15.05 10.38 3.97
CA ALA A 55 15.94 9.59 3.11
C ALA A 55 15.86 8.08 3.36
N ASP A 56 15.55 7.68 4.60
CA ASP A 56 15.28 6.32 5.03
C ASP A 56 14.07 5.69 4.34
N VAL A 57 13.01 6.47 4.09
CA VAL A 57 11.82 5.98 3.37
C VAL A 57 12.06 6.00 1.85
N ARG A 58 12.90 6.91 1.34
CA ARG A 58 13.36 6.86 -0.06
C ARG A 58 14.22 5.63 -0.33
N ALA A 59 15.06 5.22 0.62
CA ALA A 59 15.83 3.97 0.52
C ALA A 59 14.93 2.73 0.39
N LYS A 60 13.71 2.75 0.99
CA LYS A 60 12.72 1.68 0.79
C LYS A 60 12.21 1.60 -0.65
N ALA A 61 12.42 2.60 -1.50
CA ALA A 61 12.10 2.53 -2.93
C ALA A 61 12.93 1.43 -3.63
N ARG A 62 14.17 1.19 -3.22
CA ARG A 62 15.04 0.12 -3.77
C ARG A 62 14.81 -1.27 -3.18
N GLU A 63 14.08 -1.39 -2.08
CA GLU A 63 13.85 -2.69 -1.45
C GLU A 63 13.12 -3.66 -2.42
N HIS A 64 13.56 -4.91 -2.53
CA HIS A 64 12.96 -5.89 -3.43
C HIS A 64 11.63 -6.46 -2.90
N LYS A 65 10.75 -5.60 -2.37
CA LYS A 65 9.37 -5.93 -1.98
C LYS A 65 8.41 -5.48 -3.07
N LEU A 66 7.75 -6.45 -3.72
CA LEU A 66 6.83 -6.22 -4.84
C LEU A 66 5.63 -5.34 -4.46
N LEU A 67 5.06 -5.57 -3.29
CA LEU A 67 3.84 -4.91 -2.83
C LEU A 67 4.14 -4.07 -1.58
N VAL A 68 3.74 -2.81 -1.62
CA VAL A 68 3.78 -1.87 -0.49
C VAL A 68 2.34 -1.45 -0.19
N LEU A 69 1.88 -1.74 1.02
CA LEU A 69 0.58 -1.32 1.54
C LEU A 69 0.86 -0.38 2.71
N THR A 70 0.40 0.86 2.64
CA THR A 70 0.57 1.83 3.74
C THR A 70 -0.56 2.86 3.73
N LYS A 71 -0.65 3.67 4.79
CA LYS A 71 -1.48 4.87 4.81
C LYS A 71 -0.69 6.01 4.15
N ALA A 72 -1.29 6.68 3.17
CA ALA A 72 -0.72 7.89 2.58
C ALA A 72 -0.85 9.06 3.57
N ASN A 73 0.10 10.00 3.54
CA ASN A 73 0.06 11.22 4.36
C ASN A 73 -1.06 12.21 3.96
N SER A 74 -1.83 11.90 2.91
CA SER A 74 -2.94 12.70 2.42
C SER A 74 -4.26 12.21 3.01
N ARG A 75 -5.04 13.14 3.56
CA ARG A 75 -6.37 12.86 4.10
C ARG A 75 -7.42 12.81 2.99
N ALA A 76 -8.31 11.83 3.05
CA ALA A 76 -9.49 11.74 2.22
C ALA A 76 -10.42 12.93 2.49
N THR A 77 -10.93 13.54 1.42
CA THR A 77 -11.93 14.62 1.47
C THR A 77 -13.37 14.10 1.41
N VAL A 78 -13.57 12.78 1.34
CA VAL A 78 -14.88 12.14 1.15
C VAL A 78 -15.10 11.05 2.21
N HIS A 79 -16.36 10.90 2.63
CA HIS A 79 -16.89 9.89 3.57
C HIS A 79 -16.49 10.10 5.04
N ARG A 80 -15.18 10.14 5.39
CA ARG A 80 -14.65 10.50 6.72
C ARG A 80 -13.21 11.02 6.60
N PRO A 81 -12.73 11.91 7.48
CA PRO A 81 -11.32 12.33 7.52
C PRO A 81 -10.43 11.16 7.95
N SER A 82 -10.01 10.36 6.96
CA SER A 82 -9.12 9.21 7.11
C SER A 82 -7.95 9.36 6.15
N TYR A 83 -6.80 8.78 6.47
CA TYR A 83 -5.68 8.75 5.53
C TYR A 83 -6.02 7.84 4.35
N LEU A 84 -5.66 8.26 3.14
CA LEU A 84 -5.86 7.45 1.93
C LEU A 84 -5.04 6.16 2.02
N ASP A 85 -5.60 5.06 1.56
CA ASP A 85 -4.86 3.80 1.43
C ASP A 85 -3.98 3.86 0.19
N TYR A 86 -2.70 3.57 0.41
CA TYR A 86 -1.65 3.51 -0.60
C TYR A 86 -1.35 2.06 -0.93
N VAL A 87 -1.55 1.69 -2.19
CA VAL A 87 -1.13 0.40 -2.73
C VAL A 87 -0.08 0.67 -3.81
N GLY A 88 1.18 0.42 -3.49
CA GLY A 88 2.30 0.52 -4.41
C GLY A 88 2.71 -0.85 -4.94
N VAL A 89 2.74 -1.02 -6.26
CA VAL A 89 3.26 -2.22 -6.92
C VAL A 89 4.54 -1.85 -7.64
N LYS A 90 5.67 -2.40 -7.20
CA LYS A 90 6.98 -2.10 -7.80
C LYS A 90 7.10 -2.70 -9.19
N LYS A 91 7.73 -1.95 -10.09
CA LYS A 91 8.13 -2.39 -11.43
C LYS A 91 9.58 -2.87 -11.34
N PHE A 92 9.85 -4.03 -11.94
CA PHE A 92 11.19 -4.62 -11.98
C PHE A 92 11.68 -4.75 -13.43
N ASP A 93 12.98 -4.57 -13.64
CA ASP A 93 13.63 -4.93 -14.90
C ASP A 93 13.85 -6.46 -15.02
N ALA A 94 14.37 -6.92 -16.16
CA ALA A 94 14.69 -8.34 -16.38
C ALA A 94 15.78 -8.89 -15.44
N LYS A 95 16.53 -8.02 -14.76
CA LYS A 95 17.56 -8.38 -13.79
C LYS A 95 17.03 -8.38 -12.35
N GLY A 96 15.75 -8.06 -12.14
CA GLY A 96 15.11 -7.99 -10.83
C GLY A 96 15.38 -6.70 -10.06
N ASN A 97 15.92 -5.65 -10.70
CA ASN A 97 16.09 -4.34 -10.09
C ASN A 97 14.80 -3.53 -10.16
N VAL A 98 14.51 -2.76 -9.12
CA VAL A 98 13.36 -1.85 -9.12
C VAL A 98 13.60 -0.71 -10.11
N VAL A 99 12.70 -0.53 -11.07
CA VAL A 99 12.73 0.56 -12.07
C VAL A 99 11.63 1.60 -11.86
N GLY A 100 10.75 1.39 -10.88
CA GLY A 100 9.68 2.32 -10.54
C GLY A 100 8.54 1.65 -9.82
N GLU A 101 7.37 2.27 -9.86
CA GLU A 101 6.16 1.75 -9.23
C GLU A 101 4.88 2.14 -9.96
N ARG A 102 3.84 1.36 -9.72
CA ARG A 102 2.44 1.67 -10.03
C ARG A 102 1.74 1.96 -8.72
N ARG A 103 1.24 3.17 -8.60
CA ARG A 103 0.61 3.67 -7.37
C ARG A 103 -0.89 3.67 -7.55
N PHE A 104 -1.60 3.02 -6.64
CA PHE A 104 -3.05 3.06 -6.53
C PHE A 104 -3.42 3.73 -5.20
N LEU A 105 -4.32 4.69 -5.27
CA LEU A 105 -4.88 5.38 -4.10
C LEU A 105 -6.36 5.07 -3.98
N GLY A 106 -6.80 4.85 -2.75
CA GLY A 106 -8.20 4.58 -2.47
C GLY A 106 -8.51 4.53 -0.99
N LEU A 107 -9.62 3.87 -0.67
CA LEU A 107 -10.06 3.62 0.70
C LEU A 107 -10.53 2.18 0.82
N PHE A 108 -9.98 1.43 1.76
CA PHE A 108 -10.54 0.15 2.17
C PHE A 108 -11.91 0.37 2.83
N SER A 109 -12.89 -0.43 2.44
CA SER A 109 -14.20 -0.40 3.08
C SER A 109 -14.14 -1.09 4.44
N SER A 110 -15.13 -0.83 5.30
CA SER A 110 -15.27 -1.55 6.58
C SER A 110 -15.31 -3.07 6.39
N ALA A 111 -15.90 -3.55 5.29
CA ALA A 111 -15.93 -4.97 4.95
C ALA A 111 -14.53 -5.55 4.71
N ALA A 112 -13.57 -4.77 4.20
CA ALA A 112 -12.19 -5.21 4.07
C ALA A 112 -11.48 -5.36 5.43
N TYR A 113 -11.86 -4.53 6.41
CA TYR A 113 -11.35 -4.61 7.77
C TYR A 113 -11.86 -5.82 8.54
N THR A 114 -13.10 -6.27 8.26
CA THR A 114 -13.70 -7.44 8.91
C THR A 114 -13.55 -8.73 8.10
N GLU A 115 -12.94 -8.70 6.91
CA GLU A 115 -12.73 -9.88 6.08
C GLU A 115 -11.79 -10.87 6.78
N SER A 116 -12.03 -12.18 6.68
CA SER A 116 -11.19 -13.17 7.36
C SER A 116 -9.74 -13.10 6.86
N VAL A 117 -8.79 -13.13 7.80
CA VAL A 117 -7.33 -13.12 7.50
C VAL A 117 -6.90 -14.28 6.61
N ARG A 118 -7.70 -15.36 6.57
CA ARG A 118 -7.49 -16.54 5.72
C ARG A 118 -7.84 -16.29 4.25
N ARG A 119 -8.71 -15.32 3.99
CA ARG A 119 -9.17 -14.95 2.64
C ARG A 119 -8.31 -13.85 2.02
N VAL A 120 -7.59 -13.08 2.83
CA VAL A 120 -6.66 -12.04 2.35
C VAL A 120 -5.38 -12.70 1.80
N PRO A 121 -5.07 -12.60 0.49
CA PRO A 121 -4.00 -13.40 -0.13
C PRO A 121 -2.60 -13.19 0.45
N VAL A 122 -2.30 -11.97 0.91
CA VAL A 122 -1.00 -11.61 1.48
C VAL A 122 -0.88 -11.98 2.96
N ILE A 123 -1.97 -11.91 3.73
CA ILE A 123 -1.97 -12.20 5.17
C ILE A 123 -2.10 -13.71 5.43
N ARG A 124 -2.90 -14.42 4.62
CA ARG A 124 -3.19 -15.85 4.86
C ARG A 124 -1.94 -16.74 4.98
N ARG A 125 -0.88 -16.40 4.23
CA ARG A 125 0.40 -17.12 4.30
C ARG A 125 1.08 -16.89 5.63
N LYS A 126 1.12 -15.63 6.09
CA LYS A 126 1.72 -15.29 7.37
C LYS A 126 0.97 -15.92 8.55
N VAL A 127 -0.37 -15.91 8.49
CA VAL A 127 -1.21 -16.60 9.48
C VAL A 127 -0.91 -18.09 9.51
N ALA A 128 -0.70 -18.72 8.36
CA ALA A 128 -0.35 -20.13 8.31
C ALA A 128 1.01 -20.43 8.94
N GLU A 129 2.03 -19.62 8.63
CA GLU A 129 3.35 -19.73 9.26
C GLU A 129 3.29 -19.55 10.78
N VAL A 130 2.46 -18.63 11.27
CA VAL A 130 2.31 -18.38 12.72
C VAL A 130 1.65 -19.57 13.42
N VAL A 131 0.58 -20.12 12.84
CA VAL A 131 -0.12 -21.28 13.42
C VAL A 131 0.79 -22.52 13.43
N GLU A 132 1.50 -22.77 12.33
CA GLU A 132 2.46 -23.87 12.22
C GLU A 132 3.64 -23.69 13.20
N GLY A 133 4.22 -22.49 13.27
CA GLY A 133 5.32 -22.17 14.18
C GLY A 133 4.96 -22.23 15.65
N ALA A 134 3.68 -22.01 16.00
CA ALA A 134 3.17 -22.19 17.36
C ALA A 134 2.99 -23.67 17.76
N GLY A 135 3.14 -24.61 16.81
CA GLY A 135 3.01 -26.05 17.05
C GLY A 135 1.57 -26.52 17.25
N PHE A 136 0.57 -25.68 16.97
CA PHE A 136 -0.84 -26.03 17.10
C PHE A 136 -1.39 -26.56 15.77
N SER A 137 -2.24 -27.60 15.85
CA SER A 137 -3.07 -27.99 14.70
C SER A 137 -4.22 -26.99 14.55
N TYR A 138 -4.58 -26.65 13.31
CA TYR A 138 -5.77 -25.82 13.02
C TYR A 138 -7.08 -26.33 13.64
N ASN A 139 -7.16 -27.63 13.92
CA ASN A 139 -8.35 -28.26 14.47
C ASN A 139 -8.32 -28.43 15.99
N SER A 140 -7.21 -28.08 16.67
CA SER A 140 -7.14 -28.08 18.12
C SER A 140 -7.88 -26.87 18.71
N HIS A 141 -8.18 -26.93 20.01
CA HIS A 141 -8.77 -25.81 20.73
C HIS A 141 -7.84 -24.59 20.65
N ASP A 142 -6.58 -24.78 21.02
CA ASP A 142 -5.56 -23.72 21.02
C ASP A 142 -5.31 -23.12 19.63
N GLY A 143 -5.39 -23.93 18.57
CA GLY A 143 -5.25 -23.46 17.19
C GLY A 143 -6.43 -22.60 16.73
N ARG A 144 -7.64 -22.91 17.20
CA ARG A 144 -8.83 -22.06 16.95
C ARG A 144 -8.75 -20.76 17.73
N ASP A 145 -8.31 -20.80 18.98
CA ASP A 145 -8.16 -19.61 19.83
C ASP A 145 -7.11 -18.65 19.24
N LEU A 146 -5.94 -19.17 18.83
CA LEU A 146 -4.91 -18.38 18.16
C LEU A 146 -5.43 -17.74 16.88
N LEU A 147 -6.19 -18.49 16.07
CA LEU A 147 -6.78 -17.95 14.85
C LEU A 147 -7.79 -16.83 15.15
N GLN A 148 -8.61 -16.99 16.18
CA GLN A 148 -9.57 -15.96 16.59
C GLN A 148 -8.85 -14.66 17.02
N ILE A 149 -7.75 -14.77 17.76
CA ILE A 149 -6.91 -13.62 18.12
C ILE A 149 -6.35 -12.94 16.86
N LEU A 150 -5.85 -13.72 15.90
CA LEU A 150 -5.33 -13.18 14.64
C LEU A 150 -6.43 -12.53 13.77
N GLU A 151 -7.68 -12.98 13.87
CA GLU A 151 -8.82 -12.39 13.16
C GLU A 151 -9.25 -11.03 13.74
N THR A 152 -9.15 -10.85 15.06
CA THR A 152 -9.55 -9.62 15.75
C THR A 152 -8.40 -8.64 16.00
N TYR A 153 -7.16 -9.03 15.66
CA TYR A 153 -5.99 -8.18 15.83
C TYR A 153 -6.12 -6.88 15.02
N PRO A 154 -5.80 -5.70 15.59
CA PRO A 154 -5.86 -4.43 14.88
C PRO A 154 -5.02 -4.46 13.61
N ARG A 155 -5.60 -4.01 12.48
CA ARG A 155 -4.92 -4.01 11.16
C ARG A 155 -4.21 -2.70 10.83
N ASP A 156 -4.45 -1.66 11.62
CA ASP A 156 -3.94 -0.30 11.39
C ASP A 156 -2.75 0.09 12.31
N GLU A 157 -2.33 -0.80 13.24
CA GLU A 157 -1.09 -0.67 14.04
C GLU A 157 0.06 -1.49 13.44
#